data_AF-A0A2A5HD01-F1
#
_entry.id   AF-A0A2A5HD01-F1
#
_cell.length_a   1.000
_cell.length_b   1.000
_cell.length_c   1.000
_cell.angle_alpha   90.00
_cell.angle_beta   90.00
_cell.angle_gamma   90.00
#
_symmetry.space_group_name_H-M   'P 1'
#
loop_
_entity.id
_entity.type
_entity.pdbx_description
1 polymer ?
#
loop_
_entity_poly.entity_id
_entity_poly.type
_entity_poly.pdbx_seq_one_letter_code
_entity_poly.pdbx_strand_id
1 'polypeptide(L)'
;MILHTQASDGSPLFALENNMRVRMFDVSAPPSGCEYGSMDGFVASIESGQQFGVLVRIEDRPNPIIKVFSLIVAWIKLHLLRMKLLRKGEAIIALYGVYPTVEYPIAIYLLGMKAEKYSNQHVLPAFPAGVNGRIRQGVMAIIKFHPSVAGVIIVAQKK
;
A
#
# COMPACT_ATOMS: atom_id res chain seq x y z
N MET A 1 -34.76 0.52 -20.51
CA MET A 1 -33.29 0.46 -20.50
C MET A 1 -32.89 -0.12 -19.16
N ILE A 2 -32.72 -1.45 -19.12
CA ILE A 2 -32.32 -2.16 -17.90
C ILE A 2 -30.81 -1.97 -17.80
N LEU A 3 -30.36 -1.17 -16.85
CA LEU A 3 -28.95 -1.11 -16.49
C LEU A 3 -28.59 -2.48 -15.92
N HIS A 4 -27.94 -3.30 -16.74
CA HIS A 4 -27.17 -4.42 -16.24
C HIS A 4 -26.03 -3.83 -15.40
N THR A 5 -26.31 -3.59 -14.12
CA THR A 5 -25.29 -3.49 -13.09
C THR A 5 -24.69 -4.87 -12.98
N GLN A 6 -23.72 -5.18 -13.85
CA GLN A 6 -22.80 -6.27 -13.55
C GLN A 6 -22.15 -5.87 -12.23
N ALA A 7 -22.41 -6.65 -11.19
CA ALA A 7 -21.59 -6.66 -10.01
C ALA A 7 -20.18 -6.99 -10.49
N SER A 8 -19.38 -5.97 -10.82
CA SER A 8 -17.93 -6.12 -10.82
C SER A 8 -17.65 -6.60 -9.41
N ASP A 9 -17.11 -7.81 -9.26
CA ASP A 9 -16.61 -8.29 -7.98
C ASP A 9 -15.76 -7.17 -7.39
N GLY A 10 -16.35 -6.47 -6.41
CA GLY A 10 -15.98 -5.13 -5.99
C GLY A 10 -14.74 -5.18 -5.12
N SER A 11 -13.68 -5.80 -5.63
CA SER A 11 -12.46 -5.95 -4.90
C SER A 11 -11.86 -4.55 -4.67
N PRO A 12 -11.48 -4.21 -3.44
CA PRO A 12 -10.69 -3.02 -3.11
C PRO A 12 -9.54 -2.74 -4.08
N LEU A 13 -8.94 -3.81 -4.59
CA LEU A 13 -7.81 -3.77 -5.51
C LEU A 13 -8.20 -3.15 -6.85
N PHE A 14 -9.37 -3.49 -7.39
CA PHE A 14 -9.86 -2.95 -8.66
C PHE A 14 -10.04 -1.42 -8.61
N ALA A 15 -10.55 -0.88 -7.49
CA ALA A 15 -10.65 0.56 -7.30
C ALA A 15 -9.27 1.23 -7.32
N LEU A 16 -8.27 0.64 -6.66
CA LEU A 16 -6.89 1.15 -6.66
C LEU A 16 -6.24 1.08 -8.04
N GLU A 17 -6.41 -0.04 -8.76
CA GLU A 17 -5.92 -0.23 -10.13
C GLU A 17 -6.48 0.84 -11.07
N ASN A 18 -7.79 1.11 -11.00
CA ASN A 18 -8.43 2.13 -11.82
C ASN A 18 -7.93 3.54 -11.51
N ASN A 19 -7.73 3.88 -10.23
CA ASN A 19 -7.24 5.19 -9.82
C ASN A 19 -5.77 5.41 -10.24
N MET A 20 -4.93 4.38 -10.11
CA MET A 20 -3.50 4.49 -10.43
C MET A 20 -3.15 4.13 -11.87
N ARG A 21 -4.09 3.54 -12.63
CA ARG A 21 -3.89 3.05 -14.00
C ARG A 21 -2.73 2.07 -14.14
N VAL A 22 -2.52 1.23 -13.13
CA VAL A 22 -1.51 0.14 -13.13
C VAL A 22 -2.15 -1.13 -12.58
N ARG A 23 -1.79 -2.29 -13.13
CA ARG A 23 -2.19 -3.59 -12.57
C ARG A 23 -1.53 -3.78 -11.21
N MET A 24 -2.22 -4.38 -10.26
CA MET A 24 -1.75 -4.54 -8.90
C MET A 24 -1.76 -5.98 -8.40
N PHE A 25 -0.81 -6.28 -7.53
CA PHE A 25 -0.78 -7.52 -6.77
C PHE A 25 -0.81 -7.24 -5.28
N ASP A 26 -1.76 -7.82 -4.56
CA ASP A 26 -1.87 -7.71 -3.12
C ASP A 26 -1.11 -8.84 -2.43
N VAL A 27 -0.01 -8.49 -1.76
CA VAL A 27 0.85 -9.46 -1.05
C VAL A 27 0.15 -10.07 0.17
N SER A 28 -0.90 -9.42 0.65
CA SER A 28 -1.63 -9.83 1.85
C SER A 28 -2.92 -10.60 1.52
N ALA A 29 -3.28 -10.72 0.24
CA ALA A 29 -4.45 -11.47 -0.16
C ALA A 29 -4.25 -12.98 0.09
N PRO A 30 -5.30 -13.70 0.54
CA PRO A 30 -5.23 -15.14 0.71
C PRO A 30 -5.00 -15.83 -0.64
N PRO A 31 -4.25 -16.97 -0.67
CA PRO A 31 -3.89 -17.66 -1.90
C PRO A 31 -5.09 -18.06 -2.78
N SER A 32 -6.24 -18.33 -2.15
CA SER A 32 -7.48 -18.72 -2.82
C SER A 32 -8.14 -17.61 -3.66
N GLY A 33 -7.69 -16.35 -3.52
CA GLY A 33 -8.21 -15.21 -4.28
C GLY A 33 -7.24 -14.64 -5.32
N CYS A 34 -6.04 -15.21 -5.46
CA CYS A 34 -5.02 -14.71 -6.39
C CYS A 34 -5.05 -15.51 -7.69
N GLU A 35 -5.59 -14.91 -8.76
CA GLU A 35 -5.57 -15.46 -10.13
C GLU A 35 -4.18 -15.97 -10.55
N TYR A 36 -3.12 -15.29 -10.10
CA TYR A 36 -1.73 -15.59 -10.45
C TYR A 36 -1.02 -16.58 -9.51
N GLY A 37 -1.67 -16.99 -8.42
CA GLY A 37 -1.15 -17.89 -7.37
C GLY A 37 0.04 -17.37 -6.55
N SER A 38 0.92 -16.55 -7.14
CA SER A 38 2.08 -15.94 -6.50
C SER A 38 2.43 -14.60 -7.15
N MET A 39 3.20 -13.79 -6.43
CA MET A 39 3.78 -12.56 -6.96
C MET A 39 4.65 -12.82 -8.20
N ASP A 40 5.33 -13.97 -8.24
CA ASP A 40 6.23 -14.30 -9.34
C ASP A 40 5.46 -14.64 -10.62
N GLY A 41 4.32 -15.33 -10.49
CA GLY A 41 3.37 -15.54 -11.58
C GLY A 41 2.74 -14.23 -12.07
N PHE A 42 2.38 -13.33 -11.14
CA PHE A 42 1.84 -12.02 -11.49
C PHE A 42 2.84 -11.19 -12.30
N VAL A 43 4.08 -11.04 -11.81
CA VAL A 43 5.13 -10.29 -12.51
C VAL A 43 5.48 -10.93 -13.87
N ALA A 44 5.44 -12.26 -13.97
CA ALA A 44 5.62 -12.94 -15.25
C ALA A 44 4.54 -12.56 -16.28
N SER A 45 3.30 -12.30 -15.84
CA SER A 45 2.17 -11.88 -16.69
C SER A 45 2.20 -10.42 -17.16
N ILE A 46 3.11 -9.60 -16.63
CA ILE A 46 3.28 -8.20 -17.05
C ILE A 46 4.19 -8.16 -18.30
N GLU A 47 3.92 -7.30 -19.27
CA GLU A 47 4.80 -7.14 -20.44
C GLU A 47 6.04 -6.29 -20.10
N SER A 48 7.16 -6.51 -20.80
CA SER A 48 8.36 -5.66 -20.63
C SER A 48 8.01 -4.20 -20.98
N GLY A 49 8.55 -3.26 -20.20
CA GLY A 49 8.27 -1.83 -20.28
C GLY A 49 7.01 -1.38 -19.53
N GLN A 50 6.11 -2.28 -19.14
CA GLN A 50 4.89 -1.91 -18.41
C GLN A 50 5.14 -1.70 -16.91
N GLN A 51 4.34 -0.81 -16.32
CA GLN A 51 4.33 -0.57 -14.88
C GLN A 51 3.33 -1.45 -14.16
N PHE A 52 3.67 -1.87 -12.95
CA PHE A 52 2.80 -2.64 -12.07
C PHE A 52 2.96 -2.19 -10.62
N GLY A 53 1.90 -2.36 -9.84
CA GLY A 53 1.86 -2.10 -8.41
C GLY A 53 1.95 -3.38 -7.59
N VAL A 54 2.63 -3.32 -6.46
CA VAL A 54 2.59 -4.36 -5.43
C VAL A 54 2.16 -3.73 -4.11
N LEU A 55 0.98 -4.12 -3.63
CA LEU A 55 0.35 -3.60 -2.43
C LEU A 55 0.73 -4.43 -1.21
N VAL A 56 1.20 -3.75 -0.16
CA VAL A 56 1.37 -4.29 1.18
C VAL A 56 0.35 -3.61 2.10
N ARG A 57 -0.62 -4.38 2.60
CA ARG A 57 -1.61 -3.87 3.54
C ARG A 57 -1.01 -3.72 4.94
N ILE A 58 -1.53 -2.73 5.66
CA ILE A 58 -1.18 -2.43 7.04
C ILE A 58 -2.46 -2.58 7.84
N GLU A 59 -2.54 -3.66 8.62
CA GLU A 59 -3.71 -3.94 9.44
C GLU A 59 -4.05 -2.74 10.33
N ASP A 60 -5.31 -2.33 10.28
CA ASP A 60 -5.84 -1.33 11.18
C ASP A 60 -6.49 -2.02 12.37
N ARG A 61 -5.88 -1.88 13.55
CA ARG A 61 -6.39 -2.45 14.79
C ARG A 61 -6.61 -1.33 15.81
N PRO A 62 -7.65 -1.43 16.66
CA PRO A 62 -7.97 -0.39 17.62
C PRO A 62 -6.87 -0.17 18.67
N ASN A 63 -6.02 -1.18 18.90
CA ASN A 63 -4.88 -1.05 19.81
C ASN A 63 -3.70 -0.32 19.12
N PRO A 64 -3.28 0.87 19.61
CA PRO A 64 -2.19 1.63 19.01
C PRO A 64 -0.84 0.90 18.96
N ILE A 65 -0.56 0.06 19.96
CA ILE A 65 0.69 -0.71 20.03
C ILE A 65 0.69 -1.75 18.90
N ILE A 66 -0.42 -2.44 18.70
CA ILE A 66 -0.53 -3.42 17.61
C ILE A 66 -0.41 -2.72 16.26
N LYS A 67 -1.02 -1.54 16.09
CA LYS A 67 -0.84 -0.75 14.86
C LYS A 67 0.62 -0.39 14.61
N VAL A 68 1.36 0.01 15.64
CA VAL A 68 2.80 0.28 15.56
C VAL A 68 3.57 -0.97 15.11
N PHE A 69 3.28 -2.14 15.68
CA PHE A 69 3.88 -3.39 15.23
C PHE A 69 3.51 -3.72 13.77
N SER A 70 2.26 -3.52 13.36
CA SER A 70 1.82 -3.70 11.98
C SER A 70 2.59 -2.80 11.02
N LEU A 71 2.87 -1.54 11.40
CA LEU A 71 3.70 -0.62 10.61
C LEU A 71 5.15 -1.13 10.48
N ILE A 72 5.74 -1.63 11.58
CA ILE A 72 7.09 -2.21 11.57
C ILE A 72 7.13 -3.42 10.64
N VAL A 73 6.17 -4.33 10.77
CA VAL A 73 6.08 -5.54 9.92
C VAL A 73 5.90 -5.16 8.45
N ALA A 74 5.04 -4.19 8.14
CA ALA A 74 4.85 -3.72 6.78
C ALA A 74 6.11 -3.08 6.21
N TRP A 75 6.85 -2.31 7.02
CA TRP A 75 8.14 -1.74 6.63
C TRP A 75 9.16 -2.83 6.30
N ILE A 76 9.27 -3.88 7.12
CA ILE A 76 10.14 -5.03 6.86
C ILE A 76 9.71 -5.72 5.56
N LYS A 77 8.41 -6.02 5.41
CA LYS A 77 7.86 -6.65 4.19
C LYS A 77 8.16 -5.83 2.94
N LEU A 78 7.97 -4.52 3.01
CA LEU A 78 8.26 -3.59 1.92
C LEU A 78 9.75 -3.60 1.56
N HIS A 79 10.62 -3.62 2.55
CA HIS A 79 12.07 -3.69 2.34
C HIS A 79 12.48 -5.00 1.65
N LEU A 80 11.96 -6.14 2.13
CA LEU A 80 12.20 -7.45 1.52
C LEU A 80 11.66 -7.53 0.09
N LEU A 81 10.45 -7.00 -0.14
CA LEU A 81 9.82 -6.96 -1.45
C LEU A 81 10.62 -6.11 -2.42
N ARG A 82 11.06 -4.92 -2.00
CA ARG A 82 11.91 -4.04 -2.79
C ARG A 82 13.20 -4.76 -3.20
N MET A 83 13.86 -5.44 -2.25
CA MET A 83 15.06 -6.23 -2.54
C MET A 83 14.77 -7.38 -3.51
N LYS A 84 13.62 -8.06 -3.37
CA LYS A 84 13.21 -9.14 -4.27
C LYS A 84 12.99 -8.63 -5.71
N LEU A 85 12.30 -7.50 -5.88
CA LEU A 85 12.07 -6.89 -7.20
C LEU A 85 13.38 -6.42 -7.84
N LEU A 86 14.27 -5.78 -7.07
CA LEU A 86 15.59 -5.36 -7.56
C LEU A 86 16.46 -6.56 -8.00
N ARG A 87 16.44 -7.67 -7.25
CA ARG A 87 17.15 -8.90 -7.64
C ARG A 87 16.61 -9.52 -8.93
N LYS A 88 15.33 -9.28 -9.26
CA LYS A 88 14.71 -9.68 -10.52
C LYS A 88 15.03 -8.74 -11.69
N GLY A 89 15.75 -7.66 -11.44
CA GLY A 89 16.10 -6.66 -12.45
C GLY A 89 15.04 -5.57 -12.62
N GLU A 90 13.91 -5.64 -11.92
CA GLU A 90 12.82 -4.68 -12.05
C GLU A 90 13.22 -3.29 -11.56
N ALA A 91 12.75 -2.25 -12.24
CA ALA A 91 13.03 -0.87 -11.86
C ALA A 91 11.95 -0.37 -10.88
N ILE A 92 12.34 0.06 -9.68
CA ILE A 92 11.40 0.68 -8.73
C ILE A 92 11.20 2.15 -9.12
N ILE A 93 9.97 2.52 -9.47
CA ILE A 93 9.62 3.87 -9.93
C ILE A 93 9.19 4.75 -8.76
N ALA A 94 8.28 4.26 -7.92
CA ALA A 94 7.64 5.07 -6.89
C ALA A 94 7.10 4.23 -5.74
N LEU A 95 6.84 4.90 -4.61
CA LEU A 95 6.18 4.33 -3.43
C LEU A 95 4.99 5.21 -3.04
N TYR A 96 3.79 4.64 -3.03
CA TYR A 96 2.56 5.36 -2.68
C TYR A 96 1.99 4.87 -1.35
N GLY A 97 1.49 5.80 -0.53
CA GLY A 97 0.72 5.51 0.68
C GLY A 97 -0.76 5.65 0.41
N VAL A 98 -1.54 4.68 0.88
CA VAL A 98 -3.00 4.63 0.74
C VAL A 98 -3.65 4.96 2.08
N TYR A 99 -4.61 5.89 2.06
CA TYR A 99 -5.24 6.46 3.25
C TYR A 99 -6.77 6.56 3.12
N PRO A 100 -7.55 6.40 4.20
CA PRO A 100 -7.18 5.76 5.47
C PRO A 100 -7.36 4.24 5.42
N THR A 101 -8.01 3.70 4.37
CA THR A 101 -8.25 2.26 4.16
C THR A 101 -7.90 1.88 2.73
N VAL A 102 -7.65 0.59 2.48
CA VAL A 102 -7.36 0.06 1.14
C VAL A 102 -8.66 -0.19 0.38
N GLU A 103 -9.72 -0.55 1.09
CA GLU A 103 -11.07 -0.81 0.62
C GLU A 103 -11.74 0.43 0.06
N TYR A 104 -11.61 1.53 0.79
CA TYR A 104 -12.21 2.81 0.46
C TYR A 104 -11.15 3.91 0.63
N PRO A 105 -10.18 3.98 -0.30
CA PRO A 105 -9.13 4.98 -0.23
C PRO A 105 -9.74 6.36 -0.48
N ILE A 106 -9.53 7.27 0.45
CA ILE A 106 -9.88 8.68 0.29
C ILE A 106 -8.73 9.41 -0.42
N ALA A 107 -7.48 8.98 -0.16
CA ALA A 107 -6.31 9.60 -0.77
C ALA A 107 -5.19 8.58 -1.02
N ILE A 108 -4.44 8.83 -2.09
CA ILE A 108 -3.23 8.11 -2.46
C ILE A 108 -2.13 9.14 -2.69
N TYR A 109 -1.04 9.07 -1.93
CA TYR A 109 0.05 10.04 -2.02
C TYR A 109 1.38 9.37 -2.31
N LEU A 110 2.21 10.01 -3.12
CA LEU A 110 3.62 9.64 -3.24
C LEU A 110 4.30 9.88 -1.87
N LEU A 111 4.91 8.83 -1.31
CA LEU A 111 5.47 8.86 0.03
C LEU A 111 6.67 9.81 0.14
N GLY A 112 6.74 10.55 1.24
CA GLY A 112 7.79 11.53 1.54
C GLY A 112 7.60 12.91 0.91
N MET A 113 6.57 13.08 0.08
CA MET A 113 6.33 14.31 -0.67
C MET A 113 5.59 15.37 0.15
N LYS A 114 5.64 16.63 -0.33
CA LYS A 114 4.97 17.77 0.33
C LYS A 114 3.46 17.56 0.47
N ALA A 115 2.80 16.99 -0.53
CA ALA A 115 1.36 16.73 -0.50
C ALA A 115 0.95 15.76 0.62
N GLU A 116 1.74 14.69 0.82
CA GLU A 116 1.53 13.76 1.93
C GLU A 116 1.72 14.47 3.28
N LYS A 117 2.82 15.21 3.43
CA LYS A 117 3.11 15.96 4.68
C LYS A 117 2.01 16.95 5.01
N TYR A 118 1.52 17.69 4.02
CA TYR A 118 0.44 18.65 4.20
C TYR A 118 -0.83 17.96 4.69
N SER A 119 -1.22 16.86 4.05
CA SER A 119 -2.42 16.09 4.40
C SER A 119 -2.30 15.47 5.80
N ASN A 120 -1.14 14.95 6.15
CA ASN A 120 -0.87 14.40 7.47
C ASN A 120 -0.98 15.46 8.59
N GLN A 121 -0.65 16.71 8.28
CA GLN A 121 -0.68 17.82 9.26
C GLN A 121 -2.05 18.48 9.40
N HIS A 122 -2.83 18.57 8.32
CA HIS A 122 -4.02 19.43 8.27
C HIS A 122 -5.32 18.70 7.95
N VAL A 123 -5.27 17.48 7.40
CA VAL A 123 -6.45 16.79 6.85
C VAL A 123 -6.72 15.48 7.58
N LEU A 124 -5.69 14.66 7.80
CA LEU A 124 -5.85 13.36 8.43
C LEU A 124 -6.07 13.48 9.95
N PRO A 125 -6.88 12.61 10.55
CA PRO A 125 -7.19 12.67 11.97
C PRO A 125 -5.91 12.59 12.81
N ALA A 126 -5.71 13.59 13.67
CA ALA A 126 -4.62 13.61 14.62
C ALA A 126 -4.90 12.60 15.74
N PHE A 127 -3.96 11.69 15.97
CA PHE A 127 -4.04 10.77 17.10
C PHE A 127 -3.73 11.51 18.42
N PRO A 128 -4.38 11.14 19.53
CA PRO A 128 -4.22 11.82 20.81
C PRO A 128 -2.78 11.77 21.32
N ALA A 129 -2.32 12.89 21.89
CA ALA A 129 -1.00 13.02 22.50
C ALA A 129 -1.02 12.40 23.92
N GLY A 130 -0.40 11.24 24.09
CA GLY A 130 -0.18 10.61 25.40
C GLY A 130 1.27 10.11 25.55
N VAL A 131 1.57 9.36 26.62
CA VAL A 131 2.90 8.75 26.84
C VAL A 131 3.31 7.84 25.66
N ASN A 132 2.33 7.20 25.01
CA ASN A 132 2.49 6.46 23.76
C ASN A 132 2.92 7.32 22.56
N GLY A 133 2.80 8.65 22.68
CA GLY A 133 3.17 9.63 21.65
C GLY A 133 4.67 9.67 21.36
N ARG A 134 5.53 9.50 22.37
CA ARG A 134 7.00 9.50 22.18
C ARG A 134 7.50 8.25 21.47
N ILE A 135 7.02 7.07 21.87
CA ILE A 135 7.35 5.80 21.19
C ILE A 135 6.88 5.88 19.74
N ARG A 136 5.66 6.36 19.52
CA ARG A 136 5.10 6.58 18.18
C ARG A 136 5.92 7.57 17.36
N GLN A 137 6.39 8.68 17.93
CA GLN A 137 7.30 9.62 17.26
C GLN A 137 8.63 8.96 16.87
N GLY A 138 9.21 8.15 17.76
CA GLY A 138 10.42 7.40 17.46
C GLY A 138 10.22 6.40 16.30
N VAL A 139 9.13 5.65 16.34
CA VAL A 139 8.80 4.70 15.27
C VAL A 139 8.50 5.43 13.95
N MET A 140 7.79 6.55 13.99
CA MET A 140 7.56 7.39 12.81
C MET A 140 8.85 7.95 12.22
N ALA A 141 9.82 8.32 13.07
CA ALA A 141 11.11 8.81 12.61
C ALA A 141 11.89 7.73 11.84
N ILE A 142 11.73 6.46 12.22
CA ILE A 142 12.40 5.31 11.59
C ILE A 142 11.65 4.84 10.34
N ILE A 143 10.34 4.59 10.46
CA ILE A 143 9.54 3.97 9.40
C ILE A 143 9.14 4.99 8.32
N LYS A 144 9.09 6.29 8.67
CA LYS A 144 8.67 7.39 7.79
C LYS A 144 7.25 7.25 7.22
N PHE A 145 6.42 6.37 7.77
CA PHE A 145 5.00 6.27 7.42
C PHE A 145 4.13 6.97 8.47
N HIS A 146 3.06 7.62 7.99
CA HIS A 146 2.03 8.13 8.88
C HIS A 146 1.16 6.97 9.39
N PRO A 147 0.65 6.97 10.64
CA PRO A 147 -0.01 5.80 11.22
C PRO A 147 -1.41 5.57 10.66
N SER A 148 -2.00 6.60 10.02
CA SER A 148 -3.25 6.46 9.29
C SER A 148 -3.08 5.74 7.95
N VAL A 149 -1.85 5.36 7.57
CA VAL A 149 -1.65 4.58 6.35
C VAL A 149 -2.27 3.19 6.54
N ALA A 150 -3.02 2.74 5.54
CA ALA A 150 -3.58 1.38 5.50
C ALA A 150 -2.91 0.49 4.46
N GLY A 151 -2.13 1.06 3.54
CA GLY A 151 -1.36 0.28 2.60
C GLY A 151 -0.24 1.08 1.98
N VAL A 152 0.80 0.37 1.56
CA VAL A 152 1.89 0.93 0.76
C VAL A 152 1.96 0.18 -0.56
N ILE A 153 1.97 0.93 -1.66
CA ILE A 153 2.07 0.38 -3.02
C ILE A 153 3.48 0.68 -3.54
N ILE A 154 4.22 -0.37 -3.91
CA ILE A 154 5.43 -0.25 -4.71
C ILE A 154 5.03 -0.25 -6.17
N VAL A 155 5.29 0.85 -6.89
CA VAL A 155 5.19 0.86 -8.35
C VAL A 155 6.56 0.54 -8.94
N ALA A 156 6.61 -0.53 -9.71
CA ALA A 156 7.79 -0.97 -10.43
C ALA A 156 7.50 -1.05 -11.93
N GLN A 157 8.55 -1.03 -12.74
CA GLN A 157 8.49 -1.22 -14.18
C GLN A 157 9.23 -2.50 -14.53
N LYS A 158 8.57 -3.34 -15.33
CA LYS A 158 9.18 -4.55 -15.84
C LYS A 158 10.24 -4.20 -16.88
N LYS A 159 11.45 -4.73 -16.74
CA LYS A 159 12.48 -4.56 -17.76
C LYS A 159 12.30 -5.52 -18.92
#